data_AF-A0A523AQ67-F1
#
_entry.id   AF-A0A523AQ67-F1
#
_cell.length_a   1.000
_cell.length_b   1.000
_cell.length_c   1.000
_cell.angle_alpha   90.00
_cell.angle_beta   90.00
_cell.angle_gamma   90.00
#
_symmetry.space_group_name_H-M   'P 1'
#
loop_
_entity.id
_entity.type
_entity.pdbx_description
1 polymer ?
#
loop_
_entity_poly.entity_id
_entity_poly.type
_entity_poly.pdbx_seq_one_letter_code
_entity_poly.pdbx_strand_id
1 'polypeptide(L)'
;MEKRKLPRFLRQEWFRYKRLGEKWRRPKGKDSKRRLGLKGRAATVKVGYRNPRELRGLHPSGLREVLVSRPEELEGLDPSAQAVRISSGVGGRKRAQILSRARELGLRVLNPGRSE
;
A
#
# COMPACT_ATOMS: atom_id res chain seq x y z
N MET A 1 5.05 17.33 1.82
CA MET A 1 5.45 16.65 3.07
C MET A 1 5.80 15.21 2.72
N GLU A 2 7.04 14.75 2.97
CA GLU A 2 7.52 13.47 2.45
C GLU A 2 7.32 12.33 3.46
N LYS A 3 7.05 11.11 2.96
CA LYS A 3 6.99 9.92 3.82
C LYS A 3 8.39 9.58 4.32
N ARG A 4 8.53 9.36 5.63
CA ARG A 4 9.79 8.88 6.20
C ARG A 4 10.11 7.49 5.65
N LYS A 5 11.38 7.24 5.34
CA LYS A 5 11.86 5.92 4.94
C LYS A 5 11.77 4.97 6.14
N LEU A 6 10.87 4.00 6.04
CA LEU A 6 10.62 3.01 7.10
C LEU A 6 11.56 1.80 6.95
N PRO A 7 11.96 1.16 8.06
CA PRO A 7 12.53 -0.17 8.00
C PRO A 7 11.55 -1.15 7.35
N ARG A 8 12.06 -2.19 6.69
CA ARG A 8 11.23 -3.21 6.02
C ARG A 8 10.37 -4.05 6.99
N PHE A 9 10.63 -4.00 8.30
CA PHE A 9 9.95 -4.78 9.34
C PHE A 9 9.77 -6.27 9.00
N LEU A 10 10.86 -6.95 8.65
CA LEU A 10 10.86 -8.37 8.32
C LEU A 10 10.96 -9.25 9.58
N ARG A 11 10.55 -10.52 9.53
CA ARG A 11 10.67 -11.48 10.66
C ARG A 11 12.11 -11.59 11.18
N GLN A 12 12.30 -12.00 12.44
CA GLN A 12 13.65 -12.33 12.93
C GLN A 12 14.19 -13.52 12.13
N GLU A 13 15.42 -13.40 11.62
CA GLU A 13 16.13 -14.46 10.91
C GLU A 13 15.43 -14.96 9.64
N TRP A 14 14.59 -14.11 9.02
CA TRP A 14 13.89 -14.39 7.76
C TRP A 14 14.85 -14.84 6.64
N PHE A 15 16.05 -14.26 6.59
CA PHE A 15 17.07 -14.57 5.57
C PHE A 15 17.87 -15.84 5.87
N ARG A 16 17.87 -16.31 7.12
CA ARG A 16 18.70 -17.44 7.56
C ARG A 16 18.04 -18.78 7.26
N TYR A 17 16.71 -18.84 7.34
CA TYR A 17 15.97 -20.10 7.24
C TYR A 17 14.84 -19.99 6.21
N LYS A 18 14.87 -20.81 5.16
CA LYS A 18 13.83 -20.84 4.10
C LYS A 18 12.41 -21.04 4.65
N ARG A 19 12.27 -21.82 5.73
CA ARG A 19 10.98 -22.05 6.42
C ARG A 19 10.41 -20.79 7.09
N LEU A 20 11.24 -19.77 7.33
CA LEU A 20 10.81 -18.51 7.92
C LEU A 20 10.51 -17.51 6.79
N GLY A 21 9.23 -17.21 6.59
CA GLY A 21 8.83 -16.16 5.64
C GLY A 21 9.16 -14.74 6.14
N GLU A 22 8.96 -13.77 5.24
CA GLU A 22 9.25 -12.35 5.47
C GLU A 22 8.27 -11.65 6.43
N LYS A 23 7.07 -12.21 6.62
CA LYS A 23 6.00 -11.61 7.44
C LYS A 23 6.46 -11.32 8.87
N TRP A 24 6.31 -10.07 9.32
CA TRP A 24 6.67 -9.66 10.68
C TRP A 24 6.04 -10.56 11.75
N ARG A 25 6.83 -10.90 12.75
CA ARG A 25 6.39 -11.55 14.00
C ARG A 25 7.16 -10.93 15.15
N ARG A 26 6.45 -10.65 16.25
CA ARG A 26 7.07 -10.11 17.47
C ARG A 26 8.12 -11.12 17.98
N PRO A 27 9.39 -10.72 18.17
CA PRO A 27 10.41 -11.60 18.73
C PRO A 27 10.08 -11.89 20.21
N LYS A 28 9.91 -13.17 20.56
CA LYS A 28 9.48 -13.60 21.91
C LYS A 28 10.63 -14.11 22.79
N GLY A 29 11.66 -14.70 22.22
CA GLY A 29 12.75 -15.36 22.97
C GLY A 29 13.46 -14.40 23.92
N LYS A 30 13.74 -14.86 25.15
CA LYS A 30 14.38 -14.06 26.21
C LYS A 30 15.72 -13.48 25.72
N ASP A 31 16.55 -14.30 25.07
CA ASP A 31 17.86 -13.90 24.57
C ASP A 31 17.85 -13.31 23.16
N SER A 32 16.66 -13.08 22.57
CA SER A 32 16.57 -12.49 21.24
C SER A 32 17.19 -11.10 21.23
N LYS A 33 18.31 -10.96 20.54
CA LYS A 33 19.04 -9.69 20.39
C LYS A 33 18.19 -8.62 19.71
N ARG A 34 17.22 -9.01 18.88
CA ARG A 34 16.21 -8.10 18.31
C ARG A 34 15.19 -7.66 19.35
N ARG A 35 14.70 -8.57 20.21
CA ARG A 35 13.80 -8.24 21.32
C ARG A 35 14.45 -7.26 22.29
N LEU A 36 15.74 -7.48 22.59
CA LEU A 36 16.55 -6.61 23.44
C LEU A 36 16.91 -5.27 22.77
N GLY A 37 16.69 -5.11 21.46
CA GLY A 37 16.94 -3.86 20.75
C GLY A 37 18.42 -3.54 20.50
N LEU A 38 19.29 -4.57 20.47
CA LEU A 38 20.72 -4.36 20.23
C LEU A 38 20.99 -3.81 18.82
N LYS A 39 21.95 -2.87 18.73
CA LYS A 39 22.42 -2.29 17.47
C LYS A 39 22.92 -3.39 16.52
N GLY A 40 22.68 -3.22 15.22
CA GLY A 40 23.01 -4.21 14.19
C GLY A 40 21.92 -5.27 13.96
N ARG A 41 20.88 -5.33 14.79
CA ARG A 41 19.66 -6.09 14.49
C ARG A 41 18.60 -5.18 13.86
N ALA A 42 17.79 -5.76 12.97
CA ALA A 42 16.70 -5.01 12.34
C ALA A 42 15.72 -4.46 13.39
N ALA A 43 15.16 -3.28 13.12
CA ALA A 43 14.26 -2.58 14.03
C ALA A 43 13.03 -3.41 14.42
N THR A 44 12.60 -3.25 15.67
CA THR A 44 11.34 -3.79 16.18
C THR A 44 10.22 -2.78 15.95
N VAL A 45 9.05 -3.25 15.50
CA VAL A 45 7.87 -2.42 15.27
C VAL A 45 7.48 -1.68 16.57
N LYS A 46 7.29 -0.36 16.46
CA LYS A 46 6.87 0.56 17.54
C LYS A 46 5.92 1.62 16.97
N VAL A 47 5.09 2.23 17.83
CA VAL A 47 4.14 3.29 17.44
C VAL A 47 4.84 4.52 16.85
N GLY A 48 6.05 4.84 17.34
CA GLY A 48 6.85 5.99 16.88
C GLY A 48 7.29 5.93 15.41
N TYR A 49 7.14 4.79 14.73
CA TYR A 49 7.39 4.69 13.29
C TYR A 49 6.20 5.14 12.43
N ARG A 50 5.07 5.55 13.02
CA ARG A 50 3.92 6.01 12.23
C ARG A 50 4.25 7.30 11.48
N ASN A 51 3.86 7.37 10.21
CA ASN A 51 3.84 8.61 9.44
C ASN A 51 2.75 9.58 9.98
N PRO A 52 2.89 10.90 9.72
CA PRO A 52 1.88 11.90 10.02
C PRO A 52 0.48 11.47 9.58
N ARG A 53 -0.54 11.90 10.31
CA ARG A 53 -1.94 11.47 10.09
C ARG A 53 -2.42 11.83 8.68
N GLU A 54 -2.08 13.03 8.21
CA GLU A 54 -2.47 13.56 6.90
C GLU A 54 -1.91 12.76 5.72
N LEU A 55 -0.66 12.28 5.83
CA LEU A 55 0.01 11.54 4.74
C LEU A 55 -0.30 10.05 4.72
N ARG A 56 -0.95 9.53 5.76
CA ARG A 56 -1.15 8.09 5.92
C ARG A 56 -2.20 7.60 4.93
N GLY A 57 -1.82 6.64 4.09
CA GLY A 57 -2.72 6.03 3.10
C GLY A 57 -2.79 6.75 1.76
N LEU A 58 -2.06 7.85 1.58
CA LEU A 58 -1.96 8.51 0.27
C LEU A 58 -1.04 7.71 -0.67
N HIS A 59 -1.34 7.71 -1.96
CA HIS A 59 -0.44 7.24 -3.02
C HIS A 59 0.81 8.13 -3.09
N PRO A 60 1.97 7.68 -3.60
CA PRO A 60 3.13 8.55 -3.80
C PRO A 60 2.85 9.80 -4.65
N SER A 61 1.80 9.78 -5.49
CA SER A 61 1.35 10.98 -6.22
C SER A 61 0.58 12.00 -5.38
N GLY A 62 0.38 11.74 -4.07
CA GLY A 62 -0.37 12.62 -3.17
C GLY A 62 -1.89 12.37 -3.14
N LEU A 63 -2.42 11.57 -4.07
CA LEU A 63 -3.86 11.28 -4.15
C LEU A 63 -4.26 10.15 -3.21
N ARG A 64 -5.48 10.19 -2.69
CA ARG A 64 -6.07 9.09 -1.93
C ARG A 64 -6.56 8.01 -2.89
N GLU A 65 -6.14 6.77 -2.66
CA GLU A 65 -6.58 5.65 -3.49
C GLU A 65 -8.01 5.22 -3.13
N VAL A 66 -8.86 5.10 -4.15
CA VAL A 66 -10.21 4.55 -4.05
C VAL A 66 -10.27 3.28 -4.88
N LEU A 67 -10.65 2.16 -4.24
CA LEU A 67 -10.81 0.88 -4.90
C LEU A 67 -12.21 0.83 -5.54
N VAL A 68 -12.26 0.64 -6.86
CA VAL A 68 -13.50 0.65 -7.64
C VAL A 68 -13.70 -0.69 -8.35
N SER A 69 -14.94 -1.17 -8.35
CA SER A 69 -15.37 -2.43 -8.97
C SER A 69 -16.43 -2.25 -10.06
N ARG A 70 -17.16 -1.13 -10.03
CA ARG A 70 -18.28 -0.80 -10.94
C ARG A 70 -18.16 0.63 -11.47
N PRO A 71 -18.74 0.95 -12.64
CA PRO A 71 -18.72 2.30 -13.19
C PRO A 71 -19.51 3.31 -12.32
N GLU A 72 -20.57 2.87 -11.66
CA GLU A 72 -21.39 3.69 -10.75
C GLU A 72 -20.59 4.23 -9.55
N GLU A 73 -19.59 3.47 -9.08
CA GLU A 73 -18.74 3.84 -7.93
C GLU A 73 -17.76 4.97 -8.25
N LEU A 74 -17.71 5.42 -9.52
CA LEU A 74 -16.94 6.59 -9.94
C LEU A 74 -17.69 7.90 -9.69
N GLU A 75 -19.01 7.85 -9.53
CA GLU A 75 -19.84 9.04 -9.38
C GLU A 75 -19.69 9.61 -7.97
N GLY A 76 -19.32 10.89 -7.88
CA GLY A 76 -19.05 11.58 -6.61
C GLY A 76 -17.60 11.52 -6.13
N LEU A 77 -16.67 10.98 -6.92
CA LEU A 77 -15.23 11.07 -6.62
C LEU A 77 -14.66 12.43 -7.07
N ASP A 78 -13.80 13.03 -6.25
CA ASP A 78 -13.12 14.28 -6.56
C ASP A 78 -11.79 14.03 -7.28
N PRO A 79 -11.62 14.47 -8.55
CA PRO A 79 -10.39 14.28 -9.33
C PRO A 79 -9.13 14.90 -8.72
N SER A 80 -9.29 15.95 -7.90
CA SER A 80 -8.16 16.67 -7.30
C SER A 80 -7.58 15.95 -6.08
N ALA A 81 -8.41 15.22 -5.34
CA ALA A 81 -8.04 14.57 -4.09
C ALA A 81 -7.88 13.04 -4.23
N GLN A 82 -8.55 12.42 -5.19
CA GLN A 82 -8.71 10.97 -5.27
C GLN A 82 -8.18 10.39 -6.59
N ALA A 83 -7.61 9.20 -6.50
CA ALA A 83 -7.20 8.39 -7.65
C ALA A 83 -7.90 7.05 -7.59
N VAL A 84 -8.29 6.55 -8.75
CA VAL A 84 -9.02 5.29 -8.88
C VAL A 84 -8.06 4.13 -9.08
N ARG A 85 -8.24 3.06 -8.30
CA ARG A 85 -7.64 1.75 -8.56
C ARG A 85 -8.76 0.76 -8.87
N ILE A 86 -8.71 0.17 -10.06
CA ILE A 86 -9.67 -0.85 -10.48
C ILE A 86 -9.34 -2.16 -9.76
N SER A 87 -10.33 -2.80 -9.14
CA SER A 87 -10.17 -4.11 -8.51
C SER A 87 -9.70 -5.17 -9.51
N SER A 88 -8.85 -6.10 -9.05
CA SER A 88 -8.28 -7.15 -9.89
C SER A 88 -9.32 -8.17 -10.39
N GLY A 89 -10.46 -8.31 -9.70
CA GLY A 89 -11.55 -9.20 -10.10
C GLY A 89 -12.42 -8.65 -11.24
N VAL A 90 -12.21 -7.41 -11.69
CA VAL A 90 -13.01 -6.81 -12.77
C VAL A 90 -12.52 -7.32 -14.12
N GLY A 91 -13.40 -7.99 -14.86
CA GLY A 91 -13.11 -8.48 -16.22
C GLY A 91 -13.00 -7.36 -17.28
N GLY A 92 -12.42 -7.67 -18.43
CA GLY A 92 -12.06 -6.70 -19.48
C GLY A 92 -13.21 -5.81 -19.95
N ARG A 93 -14.40 -6.38 -20.18
CA ARG A 93 -15.59 -5.61 -20.62
C ARG A 93 -15.95 -4.50 -19.63
N LYS A 94 -16.02 -4.82 -18.33
CA LYS A 94 -16.35 -3.86 -17.27
C LYS A 94 -15.20 -2.88 -17.03
N ARG A 95 -13.94 -3.32 -17.18
CA ARG A 95 -12.77 -2.44 -17.15
C ARG A 95 -12.83 -1.35 -18.22
N ALA A 96 -13.18 -1.71 -19.46
CA ALA A 96 -13.30 -0.74 -20.56
C ALA A 96 -14.36 0.35 -20.25
N GLN A 97 -15.51 -0.07 -19.71
CA GLN A 97 -16.56 0.86 -19.27
C GLN A 97 -16.09 1.80 -18.16
N ILE A 98 -15.42 1.26 -17.12
CA ILE A 98 -14.85 2.05 -16.03
C ILE A 98 -13.80 3.04 -16.55
N LEU A 99 -12.96 2.63 -17.51
CA LEU A 99 -11.94 3.50 -18.10
C LEU A 99 -12.56 4.63 -18.93
N SER A 100 -13.57 4.37 -19.75
CA SER A 100 -14.31 5.40 -20.49
C SER A 100 -14.93 6.42 -19.52
N ARG A 101 -15.66 5.91 -18.53
CA ARG A 101 -16.32 6.76 -17.53
C ARG A 101 -15.33 7.55 -16.67
N ALA A 102 -14.19 6.97 -16.31
CA ALA A 102 -13.14 7.67 -15.59
C ALA A 102 -12.50 8.80 -16.42
N ARG A 103 -12.34 8.61 -17.75
CA ARG A 103 -11.85 9.67 -18.65
C ARG A 103 -12.85 10.82 -18.75
N GLU A 104 -14.14 10.51 -18.87
CA GLU A 104 -15.21 11.53 -18.89
C GLU A 104 -15.21 12.39 -17.62
N LEU A 105 -15.00 11.76 -16.46
CA LEU A 105 -14.96 12.43 -15.15
C LEU A 105 -13.59 13.05 -14.82
N GLY A 106 -12.58 12.91 -15.70
CA GLY A 106 -11.22 13.41 -15.45
C GLY A 106 -10.47 12.70 -14.31
N LEU A 107 -10.92 11.50 -13.90
CA LEU A 107 -10.35 10.76 -12.79
C LEU A 107 -9.07 10.01 -13.21
N ARG A 108 -8.01 10.12 -12.40
CA ARG A 108 -6.76 9.41 -12.64
C ARG A 108 -6.88 7.94 -12.25
N VAL A 109 -6.68 7.03 -13.21
CA VAL A 109 -6.65 5.58 -12.98
C VAL A 109 -5.19 5.11 -12.77
N LEU A 110 -4.92 4.43 -11.65
CA LEU A 110 -3.57 3.97 -11.26
C LEU A 110 -3.14 2.70 -11.99
N ASN A 111 -4.08 1.86 -12.40
CA ASN A 111 -3.84 0.59 -13.09
C ASN A 111 -4.67 0.50 -14.39
N PRO A 112 -4.37 1.35 -15.40
CA PRO A 112 -5.14 1.37 -16.65
C PRO A 112 -5.08 0.04 -17.42
N GLY A 113 -4.05 -0.78 -17.20
CA GLY A 113 -3.75 -1.94 -18.04
C GLY A 113 -2.92 -1.52 -19.25
N ARG A 114 -2.34 -2.49 -19.97
CA ARG A 114 -1.74 -2.22 -21.28
C ARG A 114 -2.89 -2.14 -22.29
N SER A 115 -3.09 -0.97 -22.88
CA SER A 115 -3.73 -0.87 -24.19
C SER A 115 -2.68 -1.25 -25.24
N GLU A 116 -2.99 -2.20 -26.12
CA GLU A 116 -2.39 -2.20 -27.46
C GLU A 116 -2.89 -0.97 -28.24
#